data_AF-A0A4R8K9N6-F1
#
_entry.id   AF-A0A4R8K9N6-F1
#
_cell.length_a   1.000
_cell.length_b   1.000
_cell.length_c   1.000
_cell.angle_alpha   90.00
_cell.angle_beta   90.00
_cell.angle_gamma   90.00
#
_symmetry.space_group_name_H-M   'P 1'
#
loop_
_entity.id
_entity.type
_entity.pdbx_description
1 polymer ?
#
loop_
_entity_poly.entity_id
_entity_poly.type
_entity_poly.pdbx_seq_one_letter_code
_entity_poly.pdbx_strand_id
1 'polypeptide(L)'
;MNVVKLALAVAGMLPLASYAALGGPPGVRPASQSVLRSAAALNTTAAVTPYTMRASYGADGVTVHEYVLPSNVVFAVTWQGPVRPDMNALLGSYFPNFTSAAAERARGVGPMIEHNGDFHIESAGRAGRFFGKAYLPRLVPVGVRVEQLQ
;
A
#
# COMPACT_ATOMS: atom_id res chain seq x y z
N MET A 1 7.23 -54.03 24.75
CA MET A 1 7.69 -52.67 25.05
C MET A 1 8.23 -52.08 23.76
N ASN A 2 7.49 -51.19 23.09
CA ASN A 2 8.01 -50.42 21.95
C ASN A 2 7.25 -49.10 21.85
N VAL A 3 8.03 -48.03 21.84
CA VAL A 3 7.63 -46.64 22.11
C VAL A 3 6.98 -45.96 20.92
N VAL A 4 5.88 -45.26 21.20
CA VAL A 4 5.15 -44.38 20.29
C VAL A 4 6.03 -43.17 19.94
N LYS A 5 6.25 -42.89 18.66
CA LYS A 5 6.82 -41.62 18.19
C LYS A 5 5.69 -40.73 17.67
N LEU A 6 5.21 -39.84 18.54
CA LEU A 6 4.46 -38.64 18.12
C LEU A 6 5.43 -37.74 17.35
N ALA A 7 5.29 -37.66 16.03
CA ALA A 7 5.89 -36.59 15.24
C ALA A 7 4.89 -35.43 15.22
N LEU A 8 5.03 -34.51 16.16
CA LEU A 8 4.31 -33.24 16.17
C LEU A 8 4.91 -32.34 15.09
N ALA A 9 4.37 -32.42 13.87
CA ALA A 9 4.71 -31.48 12.80
C ALA A 9 4.05 -30.14 13.13
N VAL A 10 4.78 -29.28 13.85
CA VAL A 10 4.42 -27.87 14.01
C VAL A 10 4.62 -27.21 12.66
N ALA A 11 3.52 -27.13 11.89
CA ALA A 11 3.43 -26.27 10.73
C ALA A 11 3.55 -24.82 11.24
N GLY A 12 4.76 -24.26 11.18
CA GLY A 12 4.98 -22.85 11.40
C GLY A 12 4.19 -22.07 10.35
N MET A 13 3.04 -21.53 10.76
CA MET A 13 2.38 -20.45 10.04
C MET A 13 3.38 -19.30 9.94
N LEU A 14 4.07 -19.21 8.81
CA LEU A 14 4.76 -17.99 8.44
C LEU A 14 3.70 -16.89 8.38
N PRO A 15 3.87 -15.77 9.12
CA PRO A 15 2.97 -14.64 8.98
C PRO A 15 3.19 -14.09 7.56
N LEU A 16 2.30 -14.46 6.64
CA LEU A 16 2.14 -13.75 5.38
C LEU A 16 1.96 -12.28 5.75
N ALA A 17 2.88 -11.44 5.32
CA ALA A 17 2.77 -10.00 5.47
C ALA A 17 1.54 -9.55 4.66
N SER A 18 0.38 -9.56 5.31
CA SER A 18 -0.89 -9.22 4.70
C SER A 18 -1.05 -7.71 4.78
N TYR A 19 -0.66 -7.04 3.70
CA TYR A 19 -0.99 -5.64 3.47
C TYR A 19 -2.48 -5.49 3.19
N ALA A 20 -3.05 -4.30 3.41
CA ALA A 20 -4.38 -4.01 2.92
C ALA A 20 -4.41 -4.08 1.39
N ALA A 21 -5.38 -4.81 0.85
CA ALA A 21 -5.71 -4.66 -0.56
C ALA A 21 -6.37 -3.29 -0.78
N LEU A 22 -5.92 -2.54 -1.78
CA LEU A 22 -6.53 -1.28 -2.19
C LEU A 22 -8.05 -1.46 -2.43
N GLY A 23 -8.87 -0.59 -1.81
CA GLY A 23 -10.33 -0.70 -1.81
C GLY A 23 -10.90 -1.65 -0.74
N GLY A 24 -10.05 -2.34 0.03
CA GLY A 24 -10.42 -3.21 1.15
C GLY A 24 -10.15 -2.57 2.52
N PRO A 25 -10.35 -3.35 3.61
CA PRO A 25 -10.02 -2.91 4.97
C PRO A 25 -8.50 -2.82 5.20
N PRO A 26 -8.05 -1.99 6.16
CA PRO A 26 -6.63 -1.81 6.46
C PRO A 26 -5.95 -3.10 6.96
N GLY A 27 -4.63 -3.18 6.78
CA GLY A 27 -3.85 -4.36 7.14
C GLY A 27 -3.82 -4.60 8.66
N VAL A 28 -3.71 -5.87 9.04
CA VAL A 28 -3.80 -6.32 10.46
C VAL A 28 -2.50 -6.02 11.25
N ARG A 29 -1.41 -5.64 10.57
CA ARG A 29 -0.14 -5.33 11.24
C ARG A 29 -0.23 -4.08 12.13
N PRO A 30 0.55 -4.03 13.23
CA PRO A 30 0.70 -2.82 14.01
C PRO A 30 1.38 -1.77 13.13
N ALA A 31 0.58 -0.80 12.72
CA ALA A 31 1.04 0.35 11.95
C ALA A 31 1.17 1.54 12.89
N SER A 32 2.26 2.29 12.76
CA SER A 32 2.37 3.60 13.40
C SER A 32 1.34 4.52 12.73
N GLN A 33 0.34 4.97 13.49
CA GLN A 33 -0.65 5.92 13.00
C GLN A 33 -0.04 7.32 13.06
N SER A 34 0.49 7.79 11.95
CA SER A 34 0.86 9.19 11.80
C SER A 34 -0.35 9.93 11.27
N VAL A 35 -0.99 10.72 12.14
CA VAL A 35 -1.87 11.79 11.68
C VAL A 35 -0.97 12.79 10.96
N LEU A 36 -0.95 12.74 9.62
CA LEU A 36 -0.23 13.69 8.78
C LEU A 36 -0.77 15.10 9.09
N ARG A 37 -0.12 15.79 10.02
CA ARG A 37 -0.26 17.22 10.25
C ARG A 37 0.47 17.89 9.10
N SER A 38 -0.25 18.22 8.04
CA SER A 38 0.25 19.07 6.96
C SER A 38 0.86 20.33 7.57
N ALA A 39 2.13 20.59 7.30
CA ALA A 39 2.84 21.78 7.75
C ALA A 39 2.35 23.00 6.96
N ALA A 40 1.16 23.48 7.30
CA ALA A 40 0.65 24.80 6.96
C ALA A 40 0.15 25.43 8.27
N ALA A 41 1.10 25.76 9.14
CA ALA A 41 0.80 26.44 10.39
C ALA A 41 0.60 27.93 10.11
N LEU A 42 -0.62 28.33 9.73
CA LEU A 42 -1.18 29.65 10.04
C LEU A 42 -2.71 29.52 10.21
N ASN A 43 -3.14 29.52 11.46
CA ASN A 43 -4.48 29.90 11.93
C ASN A 43 -5.71 29.30 11.21
N THR A 44 -6.11 28.07 11.48
CA THR A 44 -7.51 27.62 11.31
C THR A 44 -7.78 26.40 12.19
N THR A 45 -8.97 26.34 12.77
CA THR A 45 -9.63 25.20 13.45
C THR A 45 -9.08 23.83 13.03
N ALA A 46 -8.83 22.95 14.00
CA ALA A 46 -8.35 21.58 13.81
C ALA A 46 -8.92 20.95 12.53
N ALA A 47 -8.13 20.96 11.46
CA ALA A 47 -8.55 20.44 10.17
C ALA A 47 -8.78 18.95 10.34
N VAL A 48 -10.06 18.53 10.29
CA VAL A 48 -10.43 17.13 10.26
C VAL A 48 -9.82 16.55 9.00
N THR A 49 -8.72 15.81 9.17
CA THR A 49 -8.15 15.04 8.07
C THR A 49 -9.18 14.00 7.66
N PRO A 50 -9.62 13.97 6.38
CA PRO A 50 -10.71 13.10 5.95
C PRO A 50 -10.28 11.62 5.85
N TYR A 51 -9.08 11.28 6.32
CA TYR A 51 -8.51 9.94 6.32
C TYR A 51 -7.47 9.80 7.45
N THR A 52 -7.17 8.55 7.79
CA THR A 52 -6.05 8.17 8.68
C THR A 52 -4.98 7.48 7.87
N MET A 53 -3.71 7.80 8.11
CA MET A 53 -2.57 7.14 7.47
C MET A 53 -1.95 6.10 8.43
N ARG A 54 -1.71 4.90 7.91
CA ARG A 54 -1.11 3.77 8.64
C ARG A 54 0.19 3.37 7.95
N ALA A 55 1.31 3.41 8.67
CA ALA A 55 2.60 2.98 8.14
C ALA A 55 2.96 1.54 8.53
N SER A 56 3.34 0.72 7.56
CA SER A 56 3.82 -0.65 7.71
C SER A 56 5.26 -0.78 7.19
N TYR A 57 6.09 -1.53 7.91
CA TYR A 57 7.52 -1.72 7.62
C TYR A 57 7.86 -3.19 7.42
N GLY A 58 8.04 -3.62 6.18
CA GLY A 58 8.41 -4.99 5.85
C GLY A 58 9.84 -5.33 6.29
N ALA A 59 10.09 -6.62 6.55
CA ALA A 59 11.44 -7.12 6.88
C ALA A 59 12.41 -7.01 5.69
N ASP A 60 11.86 -6.85 4.48
CA ASP A 60 12.53 -6.56 3.22
C ASP A 60 12.93 -5.08 3.08
N GLY A 61 12.68 -4.25 4.09
CA GLY A 61 12.98 -2.82 4.07
C GLY A 61 12.01 -1.98 3.27
N VAL A 62 10.86 -2.55 2.87
CA VAL A 62 9.80 -1.80 2.20
C VAL A 62 8.92 -1.11 3.23
N THR A 63 8.78 0.20 3.11
CA THR A 63 7.77 0.98 3.82
C THR A 63 6.54 1.11 2.94
N VAL A 64 5.38 0.78 3.50
CA VAL A 64 4.07 0.96 2.86
C VAL A 64 3.24 1.89 3.73
N HIS A 65 2.64 2.92 3.15
CA HIS A 65 1.65 3.76 3.82
C HIS A 65 0.27 3.51 3.24
N GLU A 66 -0.68 3.18 4.10
CA GLU A 66 -2.08 2.95 3.76
C GLU A 66 -2.91 4.15 4.21
N TYR A 67 -3.71 4.71 3.29
CA TYR A 67 -4.56 5.86 3.53
C TYR A 67 -6.01 5.40 3.63
N VAL A 68 -6.58 5.48 4.83
CA VAL A 68 -7.82 4.82 5.23
C VAL A 68 -8.91 5.85 5.48
N LEU A 69 -10.05 5.69 4.81
CA LEU A 69 -11.25 6.49 5.05
C LEU A 69 -11.92 6.11 6.38
N PRO A 70 -12.75 6.99 6.97
CA PRO A 70 -13.59 6.65 8.13
C PRO A 70 -14.52 5.45 7.90
N SER A 71 -14.85 5.15 6.64
CA SER A 71 -15.59 3.94 6.23
C SER A 71 -14.75 2.65 6.32
N ASN A 72 -13.53 2.72 6.85
CA ASN A 72 -12.58 1.62 6.96
C ASN A 72 -12.17 1.03 5.61
N VAL A 73 -12.03 1.90 4.59
CA VAL A 73 -11.61 1.55 3.23
C VAL A 73 -10.28 2.23 2.92
N VAL A 74 -9.30 1.46 2.43
CA VAL A 74 -8.04 2.00 1.94
C VAL A 74 -8.25 2.58 0.55
N PHE A 75 -8.23 3.90 0.42
CA PHE A 75 -8.44 4.58 -0.87
C PHE A 75 -7.14 4.85 -1.61
N ALA A 76 -6.01 4.91 -0.90
CA ALA A 76 -4.69 5.08 -1.48
C ALA A 76 -3.63 4.32 -0.69
N VAL A 77 -2.57 3.94 -1.39
CA VAL A 77 -1.37 3.33 -0.82
C VAL A 77 -0.13 3.95 -1.46
N THR A 78 0.91 4.16 -0.68
CA THR A 78 2.24 4.52 -1.20
C THR A 78 3.25 3.51 -0.69
N TRP A 79 4.34 3.34 -1.42
CA TRP A 79 5.42 2.48 -0.99
C TRP A 79 6.77 3.02 -1.41
N GLN A 80 7.78 2.66 -0.64
CA GLN A 80 9.19 2.91 -0.94
C GLN A 80 10.07 1.84 -0.30
N GLY A 81 11.12 1.42 -0.99
CA GLY A 81 12.04 0.42 -0.44
C GLY A 81 13.10 -0.07 -1.43
N PRO A 82 13.97 -0.98 -0.98
CA PRO A 82 15.01 -1.55 -1.83
C PRO A 82 14.44 -2.53 -2.86
N VAL A 83 13.30 -3.14 -2.55
CA VAL A 83 12.55 -4.06 -3.41
C VAL A 83 11.13 -3.56 -3.63
N ARG A 84 10.44 -4.14 -4.61
CA ARG A 84 9.01 -3.89 -4.82
C ARG A 84 8.21 -4.72 -3.82
N PRO A 85 7.18 -4.16 -3.15
CA PRO A 85 6.29 -4.96 -2.30
C PRO A 85 5.56 -6.04 -3.11
N ASP A 86 4.92 -6.97 -2.41
CA ASP A 86 3.95 -7.86 -3.02
C ASP A 86 2.76 -7.05 -3.57
N MET A 87 2.83 -6.74 -4.86
CA MET A 87 1.81 -5.94 -5.56
C MET A 87 0.47 -6.67 -5.65
N ASN A 88 0.46 -8.00 -5.58
CA ASN A 88 -0.80 -8.76 -5.57
C ASN A 88 -1.52 -8.56 -4.24
N ALA A 89 -0.81 -8.66 -3.12
CA ALA A 89 -1.36 -8.36 -1.81
C ALA A 89 -1.79 -6.88 -1.67
N LEU A 90 -0.97 -5.95 -2.18
CA LEU A 90 -1.20 -4.52 -2.04
C LEU A 90 -2.37 -4.00 -2.91
N LEU A 91 -2.52 -4.51 -4.13
CA LEU A 91 -3.53 -4.03 -5.08
C LEU A 91 -4.78 -4.90 -5.13
N GLY A 92 -4.71 -6.15 -4.68
CA GLY A 92 -5.83 -7.09 -4.73
C GLY A 92 -6.45 -7.20 -6.12
N SER A 93 -7.73 -6.88 -6.23
CA SER A 93 -8.48 -6.94 -7.50
C SER A 93 -7.94 -6.02 -8.60
N TYR A 94 -7.15 -5.00 -8.27
CA TYR A 94 -6.54 -4.09 -9.23
C TYR A 94 -5.17 -4.59 -9.74
N PHE A 95 -4.65 -5.70 -9.22
CA PHE A 95 -3.38 -6.28 -9.64
C PHE A 95 -3.30 -6.57 -11.16
N PRO A 96 -4.37 -7.07 -11.84
CA PRO A 96 -4.35 -7.24 -13.29
C PRO A 96 -4.11 -5.95 -14.08
N ASN A 97 -4.57 -4.79 -13.58
CA ASN A 97 -4.32 -3.48 -14.22
C ASN A 97 -2.83 -3.10 -14.12
N PHE A 98 -2.19 -3.47 -13.02
CA PHE A 98 -0.77 -3.24 -12.85
C PHE A 98 0.07 -4.13 -13.77
N THR A 99 -0.30 -5.39 -13.95
CA THR A 99 0.45 -6.31 -14.83
C THR A 99 0.28 -5.97 -16.30
N SER A 100 -0.89 -5.49 -16.73
CA SER A 100 -1.10 -4.98 -18.10
C SER A 100 -0.21 -3.78 -18.37
N ALA A 101 -0.22 -2.79 -17.47
CA ALA A 101 0.67 -1.63 -17.56
C ALA A 101 2.14 -2.05 -17.55
N ALA A 102 2.50 -3.07 -16.76
CA ALA A 102 3.87 -3.62 -16.72
C ALA A 102 4.33 -4.21 -18.04
N ALA A 103 3.43 -4.94 -18.71
CA ALA A 103 3.72 -5.50 -20.02
C ALA A 103 3.88 -4.42 -21.08
N GLU A 104 3.08 -3.35 -21.03
CA GLU A 104 3.23 -2.20 -21.91
C GLU A 104 4.53 -1.43 -21.64
N ARG A 105 4.83 -1.20 -20.36
CA ARG A 105 6.05 -0.56 -19.91
C ARG A 105 7.30 -1.33 -20.34
N ALA A 106 7.29 -2.66 -20.32
CA ALA A 106 8.41 -3.48 -20.79
C ALA A 106 8.81 -3.19 -22.24
N ARG A 107 7.91 -2.58 -23.03
CA ARG A 107 8.16 -2.16 -24.43
C ARG A 107 8.64 -0.71 -24.57
N GLY A 108 8.73 0.07 -23.49
CA GLY A 108 9.06 1.50 -23.52
C GLY A 108 10.16 1.94 -22.52
N VAL A 109 10.27 3.25 -22.26
CA VAL A 109 11.18 3.86 -21.25
C VAL A 109 10.38 4.89 -20.42
N GLY A 110 10.58 4.98 -19.09
CA GLY A 110 9.85 5.88 -18.17
C GLY A 110 9.42 5.27 -16.82
N PRO A 111 8.58 5.96 -16.03
CA PRO A 111 7.82 5.35 -14.93
C PRO A 111 6.68 4.48 -15.48
N MET A 112 6.23 3.50 -14.69
CA MET A 112 4.96 2.82 -14.93
C MET A 112 3.83 3.73 -14.50
N ILE A 113 2.92 4.07 -15.41
CA ILE A 113 1.72 4.85 -15.08
C ILE A 113 0.54 4.14 -15.73
N GLU A 114 -0.47 3.83 -14.92
CA GLU A 114 -1.77 3.34 -15.41
C GLU A 114 -2.85 4.23 -14.83
N HIS A 115 -3.81 4.59 -15.68
CA HIS A 115 -4.98 5.34 -15.27
C HIS A 115 -6.19 4.81 -16.03
N ASN A 116 -7.03 4.08 -15.30
CA ASN A 116 -8.43 3.91 -15.69
C ASN A 116 -9.27 4.72 -14.69
N GLY A 117 -10.47 5.18 -15.07
CA GLY A 117 -11.24 6.12 -14.24
C GLY A 117 -11.53 5.64 -12.80
N ASP A 118 -11.32 4.36 -12.51
CA ASP A 118 -11.54 3.74 -11.21
C ASP A 118 -10.24 3.46 -10.42
N PHE A 119 -9.08 3.47 -11.09
CA PHE A 119 -7.79 3.11 -10.52
C PHE A 119 -6.63 3.86 -11.18
N HIS A 120 -5.76 4.41 -10.35
CA HIS A 120 -4.53 5.02 -10.80
C HIS A 120 -3.34 4.42 -10.05
N ILE A 121 -2.25 4.15 -10.77
CA ILE A 121 -0.99 3.70 -10.18
C ILE A 121 0.19 4.35 -10.89
N GLU A 122 1.14 4.82 -10.09
CA GLU A 122 2.46 5.23 -10.53
C GLU A 122 3.48 4.34 -9.83
N SER A 123 4.30 3.62 -10.58
CA SER A 123 5.40 2.83 -10.03
C SER A 123 6.68 3.14 -10.77
N ALA A 124 7.72 3.49 -10.03
CA ALA A 124 9.00 3.85 -10.59
C ALA A 124 10.14 3.32 -9.72
N GLY A 125 11.35 3.50 -10.24
CA GLY A 125 12.57 3.16 -9.53
C GLY A 125 13.48 2.22 -10.29
N ARG A 126 14.61 1.94 -9.64
CA ARG A 126 15.64 1.02 -10.12
C ARG A 126 15.88 -0.04 -9.05
N ALA A 127 16.65 -1.08 -9.39
CA ALA A 127 17.09 -2.06 -8.40
C ALA A 127 17.68 -1.35 -7.16
N GLY A 128 17.18 -1.68 -5.97
CA GLY A 128 17.59 -1.07 -4.71
C GLY A 128 16.89 0.25 -4.32
N ARG A 129 16.02 0.81 -5.18
CA ARG A 129 15.20 1.99 -4.86
C ARG A 129 13.94 2.01 -5.69
N PHE A 130 12.93 1.25 -5.25
CA PHE A 130 11.58 1.27 -5.79
C PHE A 130 10.69 2.19 -4.98
N PHE A 131 9.78 2.87 -5.66
CA PHE A 131 8.75 3.69 -5.02
C PHE A 131 7.53 3.79 -5.92
N GLY A 132 6.42 4.18 -5.34
CA GLY A 132 5.19 4.39 -6.09
C GLY A 132 4.01 4.72 -5.21
N LYS A 133 2.89 4.95 -5.88
CA LYS A 133 1.60 5.19 -5.25
C LYS A 133 0.50 4.58 -6.10
N ALA A 134 -0.56 4.14 -5.46
CA ALA A 134 -1.78 3.72 -6.12
C ALA A 134 -2.97 4.29 -5.35
N TYR A 135 -4.01 4.73 -6.06
CA TYR A 135 -5.21 5.27 -5.44
C TYR A 135 -6.44 5.04 -6.32
N LEU A 136 -7.61 5.12 -5.68
CA LEU A 136 -8.91 4.99 -6.31
C LEU A 136 -9.49 6.41 -6.49
N PRO A 137 -9.47 6.99 -7.72
CA PRO A 137 -9.87 8.38 -7.94
C PRO A 137 -11.25 8.74 -7.38
N ARG A 138 -12.21 7.79 -7.46
CA ARG A 138 -13.57 7.97 -6.94
C ARG A 138 -13.67 8.02 -5.42
N LEU A 139 -12.67 7.50 -4.71
CA LEU A 139 -12.64 7.44 -3.25
C LEU A 139 -11.70 8.49 -2.63
N VAL A 140 -11.03 9.30 -3.44
CA VAL A 140 -10.21 10.41 -2.95
C VAL A 140 -11.13 11.44 -2.28
N PRO A 141 -10.93 11.75 -0.98
CA PRO A 141 -11.77 12.72 -0.30
C PRO A 141 -11.65 14.11 -0.91
N VAL A 142 -12.76 14.86 -0.85
CA VAL A 142 -12.77 16.27 -1.28
C VAL A 142 -11.69 17.05 -0.54
N GLY A 143 -10.89 17.81 -1.29
CA GLY A 143 -9.81 18.62 -0.75
C GLY A 143 -8.46 17.91 -0.62
N VAL A 144 -8.39 16.59 -0.75
CA VAL A 144 -7.12 15.84 -0.74
C VAL A 144 -6.41 16.01 -2.09
N ARG A 145 -5.11 16.33 -2.04
CA ARG A 145 -4.23 16.36 -3.21
C ARG A 145 -3.41 15.07 -3.23
N VAL A 146 -3.61 14.22 -4.22
CA VAL A 146 -2.97 12.90 -4.30
C VAL A 146 -1.45 12.98 -4.46
N GLU A 147 -0.93 14.13 -4.88
CA GLU A 147 0.50 14.46 -4.99
C GLU A 147 1.17 14.65 -3.62
N GLN A 148 0.38 14.94 -2.58
CA GLN A 148 0.87 15.11 -1.22
C GLN A 148 0.95 13.79 -0.45
N LEU A 149 0.45 12.69 -1.02
CA LEU A 149 0.56 11.36 -0.43
C LEU A 149 1.98 10.84 -0.63
N GLN A 150 2.64 10.48 0.47
CA GLN A 150 4.00 9.95 0.52
C GLN A 150 4.03 8.61 1.21
#